data_AF-A0A940VTI0-F1
#
_entry.id   AF-A0A940VTI0-F1
#
_cell.length_a   1.000
_cell.length_b   1.000
_cell.length_c   1.000
_cell.angle_alpha   90.00
_cell.angle_beta   90.00
_cell.angle_gamma   90.00
#
_symmetry.space_group_name_H-M   'P 1'
#
loop_
_entity.id
_entity.type
_entity.pdbx_description
1 polymer ?
#
loop_
_entity_poly.entity_id
_entity_poly.type
_entity_poly.pdbx_seq_one_letter_code
_entity_poly.pdbx_strand_id
1 'polypeptide(L)'
;MLYCKTCNNKRLFGSSKVPPVAPTANGGLSGMTGNFDNSGHIQSITSLGADKKTIAAARKNPQEYFDLCLACGGQDVVWQDETEGGNLN
;
A
#
# COMPACT_ATOMS: atom_id res chain seq x y z
N MET A 1 -9.22 1.11 7.83
CA MET A 1 -8.45 -0.16 7.93
C MET A 1 -7.95 -0.63 6.57
N LEU A 2 -6.66 -1.00 6.50
CA LEU A 2 -6.01 -1.59 5.32
C LEU A 2 -5.56 -3.03 5.62
N TYR A 3 -5.89 -3.99 4.77
CA TYR A 3 -5.39 -5.37 4.90
C TYR A 3 -5.38 -6.17 3.60
N CYS A 4 -4.53 -7.21 3.53
CA CYS A 4 -4.54 -8.20 2.46
C CYS A 4 -5.50 -9.36 2.78
N LYS A 5 -6.41 -9.71 1.88
CA LYS A 5 -7.34 -10.84 2.06
C LYS A 5 -6.63 -12.19 2.10
N THR A 6 -5.50 -12.33 1.41
CA THR A 6 -4.77 -13.60 1.28
C THR A 6 -3.98 -13.97 2.53
N CYS A 7 -3.25 -13.02 3.12
CA CYS A 7 -2.33 -13.29 4.23
C CYS A 7 -2.57 -12.43 5.47
N ASN A 8 -3.62 -11.60 5.47
CA ASN A 8 -3.98 -10.69 6.56
C ASN A 8 -2.87 -9.68 6.95
N ASN A 9 -1.88 -9.44 6.07
CA ASN A 9 -0.91 -8.37 6.25
C ASN A 9 -1.62 -7.02 6.32
N LYS A 10 -1.22 -6.17 7.27
CA LYS A 10 -1.77 -4.82 7.49
C LYS A 10 -0.71 -3.72 7.45
N ARG A 11 0.56 -4.07 7.25
CA ARG A 11 1.68 -3.14 7.44
C ARG A 11 2.34 -2.72 6.13
N LEU A 12 2.79 -3.68 5.33
CA LEU A 12 3.65 -3.39 4.18
C LEU A 12 2.91 -3.61 2.86
N PHE A 13 2.73 -2.54 2.11
CA PHE A 13 2.09 -2.57 0.80
C PHE A 13 2.92 -1.83 -0.24
N GLY A 14 2.94 -2.35 -1.45
CA GLY A 14 3.60 -1.79 -2.62
C GLY A 14 2.59 -1.16 -3.57
N SER A 15 3.12 -0.55 -4.62
CA SER A 15 2.36 0.09 -5.69
C SER A 15 2.69 -0.57 -7.03
N SER A 16 1.68 -1.14 -7.68
CA SER A 16 1.84 -1.61 -9.06
C SER A 16 2.11 -0.46 -10.05
N LYS A 17 1.69 0.77 -9.71
CA LYS A 17 1.87 1.98 -10.52
C LYS A 17 3.31 2.47 -10.56
N VAL A 18 4.14 2.07 -9.59
CA VAL A 18 5.55 2.43 -9.54
C VAL A 18 6.38 1.16 -9.75
N PRO A 19 6.85 0.90 -10.99
CA PRO A 19 7.60 -0.31 -11.27
C PRO A 19 8.91 -0.31 -10.47
N PRO A 20 9.44 -1.50 -10.15
CA PRO A 20 10.76 -1.60 -9.53
C PRO A 20 11.85 -1.01 -10.41
N VAL A 21 12.83 -0.36 -9.77
CA VAL A 21 13.92 0.38 -10.44
C VAL A 21 14.85 -0.53 -11.25
N ALA A 22 14.94 -1.81 -10.86
CA ALA A 22 15.73 -2.80 -11.58
C ALA A 22 14.97 -4.13 -11.60
N PRO A 23 14.70 -4.72 -12.79
CA PRO A 23 14.11 -6.04 -12.94
C PRO A 23 15.17 -7.14 -12.75
N THR A 24 15.95 -7.07 -11.67
CA THR A 24 16.91 -8.12 -11.31
C THR A 24 16.22 -9.20 -10.48
N ALA A 25 16.81 -10.40 -10.43
CA ALA A 25 16.22 -11.59 -9.79
C ALA A 25 15.83 -11.43 -8.30
N ASN A 26 16.24 -10.35 -7.63
CA ASN A 26 15.90 -10.00 -6.25
C ASN A 26 15.38 -8.55 -6.10
N GLY A 27 14.92 -7.93 -7.19
CA GLY A 27 14.33 -6.58 -7.15
C GLY A 27 13.10 -6.56 -6.25
N GLY A 28 12.92 -5.49 -5.48
CA GLY A 28 11.71 -5.31 -4.67
C GLY A 28 10.46 -5.42 -5.55
N LEU A 29 9.36 -5.95 -5.01
CA LEU A 29 8.12 -6.14 -5.77
C LEU A 29 7.49 -4.82 -6.28
N SER A 30 7.95 -3.67 -5.78
CA SER A 30 7.47 -2.34 -6.12
C SER A 30 8.60 -1.32 -5.98
N GLY A 31 8.59 -0.28 -6.83
CA GLY A 31 9.45 0.89 -6.70
C GLY A 31 8.99 1.89 -5.62
N MET A 32 7.80 1.67 -5.05
CA MET A 32 7.24 2.44 -3.93
C MET A 32 6.56 1.54 -2.90
N THR A 33 6.93 1.68 -1.63
CA THR A 33 6.42 0.92 -0.50
C THR A 33 5.84 1.86 0.54
N GLY A 34 4.63 1.55 1.01
CA GLY A 34 3.97 2.20 2.12
C GLY A 34 4.02 1.30 3.35
N ASN A 35 4.40 1.88 4.49
CA ASN A 35 4.25 1.27 5.80
C ASN A 35 3.03 1.88 6.50
N PHE A 36 2.15 1.02 7.00
CA PHE A 36 0.88 1.38 7.59
C PHE A 36 0.78 0.86 9.02
N ASP A 37 0.03 1.57 9.85
CA ASP A 37 -0.42 1.03 11.13
C ASP A 37 -1.66 0.14 10.99
N ASN A 38 -2.12 -0.43 12.10
CA ASN A 38 -3.27 -1.32 12.11
C ASN A 38 -4.61 -0.62 11.76
N SER A 39 -4.67 0.70 11.86
CA SER A 39 -5.83 1.50 11.45
C SER A 39 -5.82 1.77 9.94
N GLY A 40 -4.69 1.55 9.27
CA GLY A 40 -4.50 1.84 7.85
C GLY A 40 -3.99 3.26 7.58
N HIS A 41 -3.47 3.95 8.60
CA HIS A 41 -2.79 5.23 8.39
C HIS A 41 -1.35 5.01 7.96
N ILE A 42 -0.88 5.87 7.05
CA ILE A 42 0.46 5.78 6.51
C ILE A 42 1.48 6.31 7.53
N GLN A 43 2.38 5.45 7.96
CA GLN A 43 3.46 5.79 8.88
C GLN A 43 4.68 6.29 8.11
N SER A 44 5.02 5.62 7.00
CA SER A 44 6.10 6.05 6.12
C SER A 44 5.90 5.58 4.67
N ILE A 45 6.55 6.28 3.74
CA ILE A 45 6.67 5.86 2.34
C ILE A 45 8.15 5.79 2.00
N THR A 46 8.58 4.62 1.51
CA THR A 46 9.89 4.42 0.91
C THR A 46 9.72 4.34 -0.60
N SER A 47 10.45 5.15 -1.35
CA SER A 47 10.40 5.16 -2.81
C SER A 47 11.81 5.13 -3.37
N LEU A 48 12.04 4.27 -4.35
CA LEU A 48 13.29 4.20 -5.10
C LEU A 48 13.13 4.63 -6.57
N GLY A 49 11.92 4.95 -7.02
CA GLY A 49 11.66 5.34 -8.42
C GLY A 49 10.53 6.35 -8.63
N ALA A 50 9.76 6.69 -7.59
CA ALA A 50 8.70 7.69 -7.69
C ALA A 50 9.22 9.11 -7.39
N ASP A 51 8.77 10.08 -8.18
CA ASP A 51 9.08 11.49 -7.94
C ASP A 51 8.35 12.06 -6.71
N LYS A 52 8.75 13.25 -6.26
CA LYS A 52 8.14 13.90 -5.08
C LYS A 52 6.64 14.14 -5.25
N LYS A 53 6.17 14.39 -6.48
CA LYS A 53 4.74 14.62 -6.76
C LYS A 53 3.92 13.35 -6.56
N THR A 54 4.42 12.22 -7.06
CA THR A 54 3.83 10.90 -6.91
C THR A 54 3.79 10.49 -5.44
N ILE A 55 4.88 10.70 -4.69
CA ILE A 55 4.91 10.44 -3.25
C ILE A 55 3.87 11.30 -2.51
N ALA A 56 3.76 12.58 -2.85
CA ALA A 56 2.77 13.47 -2.23
C ALA A 56 1.33 13.05 -2.56
N ALA A 57 1.07 12.63 -3.80
CA ALA A 57 -0.23 12.11 -4.21
C ALA A 57 -0.57 10.79 -3.51
N ALA A 58 0.40 9.89 -3.36
CA ALA A 58 0.25 8.64 -2.61
C ALA A 58 -0.03 8.86 -1.12
N ARG A 59 0.51 9.93 -0.51
CA ARG A 59 0.12 10.32 0.86
C ARG A 59 -1.31 10.85 0.94
N LYS A 60 -1.76 11.58 -0.08
CA LYS A 60 -3.09 12.17 -0.11
C LYS A 60 -4.18 11.12 -0.37
N ASN A 61 -3.93 10.20 -1.30
CA ASN A 61 -4.88 9.18 -1.75
C ASN A 61 -4.24 7.76 -1.70
N PRO A 62 -3.87 7.23 -0.52
CA PRO A 62 -3.10 5.99 -0.43
C PRO A 62 -3.77 4.78 -1.09
N GLN A 63 -5.10 4.70 -1.03
CA GLN A 63 -5.91 3.66 -1.70
C GLN A 63 -5.74 3.59 -3.22
N GLU A 64 -5.34 4.68 -3.87
CA GLU A 64 -5.10 4.69 -5.31
C GLU A 64 -3.71 4.17 -5.68
N TYR A 65 -2.80 4.08 -4.71
CA TYR A 65 -1.39 3.77 -4.96
C TYR A 65 -0.96 2.45 -4.36
N PHE A 66 -1.52 2.02 -3.23
CA PHE A 66 -1.04 0.85 -2.50
C PHE A 66 -2.00 -0.33 -2.67
N ASP A 67 -1.73 -1.13 -3.70
CA ASP A 67 -2.57 -2.23 -4.19
C ASP A 67 -1.86 -3.59 -4.17
N LEU A 68 -0.58 -3.62 -3.77
CA LEU A 68 0.23 -4.84 -3.74
C LEU A 68 0.59 -5.22 -2.31
N CYS A 69 0.30 -6.44 -1.88
CA CYS A 69 0.76 -6.95 -0.60
C CYS A 69 2.22 -7.40 -0.69
N LEU A 70 3.12 -6.76 0.06
CA LEU A 70 4.54 -7.14 0.03
C LEU A 70 4.88 -8.40 0.83
N ALA A 71 3.94 -8.92 1.63
CA ALA A 71 4.14 -10.14 2.40
C ALA A 71 3.90 -11.41 1.55
N CYS A 72 2.93 -11.38 0.64
CA CYS A 72 2.56 -12.55 -0.18
C CYS A 72 2.63 -12.30 -1.70
N GLY A 73 2.84 -11.06 -2.14
CA GLY A 73 2.83 -10.67 -3.56
C GLY A 73 1.44 -10.54 -4.17
N GLY A 74 0.36 -10.82 -3.43
CA GLY A 74 -1.01 -10.73 -3.93
C GLY A 74 -1.52 -9.29 -4.06
N GLN A 75 -2.51 -9.08 -4.93
CA GLN A 75 -3.19 -7.79 -5.14
C GLN A 75 -4.58 -7.70 -4.50
N ASP A 76 -5.00 -8.73 -3.75
CA ASP A 76 -6.26 -8.74 -3.01
C ASP A 76 -6.15 -7.87 -1.74
N VAL A 77 -6.08 -6.56 -1.92
CA VAL A 77 -5.96 -5.55 -0.86
C VAL A 77 -7.29 -4.87 -0.62
N VAL A 78 -7.66 -4.68 0.64
CA VAL A 78 -8.90 -4.02 1.07
C VAL A 78 -8.59 -2.74 1.78
N TRP A 79 -9.27 -1.69 1.33
CA TRP A 79 -9.36 -0.39 1.98
C TRP A 79 -10.78 -0.27 2.54
N GLN A 80 -10.91 -0.23 3.86
CA GLN A 80 -12.15 0.11 4.56
C GLN A 80 -11.97 1.46 5.21
N ASP A 81 -12.90 2.38 5.01
CA ASP A 81 -12.93 3.61 5.78
C ASP A 81 -13.36 3.31 7.23
N GLU A 82 -12.83 4.05 8.21
CA GLU A 82 -13.25 3.91 9.62
C GLU A 82 -14.71 4.39 9.86
N THR A 83 -15.46 4.73 8.81
CA THR A 83 -16.79 5.36 8.91
C THR A 83 -17.99 4.42 8.95
N GLU A 84 -17.84 3.09 8.81
CA GLU A 84 -18.98 2.15 8.89
C GLU A 84 -19.18 1.58 10.31
N GLY A 85 -19.31 2.47 11.29
CA GLY A 85 -19.71 2.18 12.67
C GLY A 85 -21.04 2.83 13.07
N GLY A 86 -21.92 3.12 12.11
CA GLY A 86 -23.14 3.91 12.36
C GLY A 86 -24.34 3.47 11.55
N ASN A 87 -24.85 2.27 11.78
CA ASN A 87 -26.28 2.01 11.59
C ASN A 87 -26.73 0.79 12.42
N LEU A 88 -27.12 1.07 13.66
CA LEU A 88 -28.04 0.19 14.40
C LEU A 88 -29.45 0.65 14.02
N ASN A 89 -30.11 -0.10 13.13
CA ASN A 89 -31.57 -0.17 13.11
C ASN A 89 -32.00 -1.33 14.01
#